data_AF-A0A534LYJ6-F1
#
_entry.id   AF-A0A534LYJ6-F1
#
_cell.length_a   1.000
_cell.length_b   1.000
_cell.length_c   1.000
_cell.angle_alpha   90.00
_cell.angle_beta   90.00
_cell.angle_gamma   90.00
#
_symmetry.space_group_name_H-M   'P 1'
#
loop_
_entity.id
_entity.type
_entity.pdbx_description
1 polymer ?
#
loop_
_entity_poly.entity_id
_entity_poly.type
_entity_poly.pdbx_seq_one_letter_code
_entity_poly.pdbx_strand_id
1 'polypeptide(L)'
;MGMNPAESLQPDETHAVLSGALRELEGVDARLEGWAADDTFTPFGKRRVVRYELEARLAGTPHVRRYRWLGKFYDRDEDARRVATVLRELGASNGSAGFGLAVPSVLAYHAPRRLLLLTYESGESMTTAMAQDTETILAAIGRALATLHSLPIAPTRTLFPNAALEDIRPRVRDLCVRFPGEAGSLESALEALERDAPSFPSEPSFVHGDFGPANLLWRAGHVVVLDFDKCALGDPACDLGNLFAQLFRTTIKRPEVLRDFPYARATVLKSYVRWSPTDSDLDSRVAWYERATLLRKIHGLLFSKSRDQHPEAVRQRQAEAVQLLKME
;
A
#
# COMPACT_ATOMS: atom_id res chain seq x y z
N MET A 1 -31.46 -2.07 15.96
CA MET A 1 -30.11 -2.27 16.54
C MET A 1 -29.14 -2.37 15.39
N GLY A 2 -28.42 -1.28 15.08
CA GLY A 2 -27.40 -1.31 14.05
C GLY A 2 -26.25 -2.20 14.53
N MET A 3 -26.06 -3.35 13.90
CA MET A 3 -24.95 -4.25 14.23
C MET A 3 -23.64 -3.47 14.06
N ASN A 4 -22.73 -3.59 15.02
CA ASN A 4 -21.43 -2.95 14.90
C ASN A 4 -20.69 -3.61 13.72
N PRO A 5 -20.38 -2.87 12.65
CA PRO A 5 -19.75 -3.42 11.45
C PRO A 5 -18.31 -3.90 11.68
N ALA A 6 -17.73 -3.62 12.84
CA ALA A 6 -16.44 -4.13 13.29
C ALA A 6 -16.52 -5.43 14.12
N GLU A 7 -17.71 -5.93 14.45
CA GLU A 7 -17.87 -7.22 15.13
C GLU A 7 -17.52 -8.39 14.21
N SER A 8 -16.91 -9.43 14.78
CA SER A 8 -16.69 -10.70 14.10
C SER A 8 -18.02 -11.25 13.59
N LEU A 9 -18.06 -11.57 12.29
CA LEU A 9 -19.12 -12.38 11.71
C LEU A 9 -19.35 -13.62 12.58
N GLN A 10 -20.61 -13.96 12.84
CA GLN A 10 -20.93 -15.23 13.47
C GLN A 10 -20.46 -16.39 12.56
N PRO A 11 -20.12 -17.57 13.10
CA PRO A 11 -19.61 -18.68 12.30
C PRO A 11 -20.52 -19.06 11.12
N ASP A 12 -21.84 -19.09 11.34
CA ASP A 12 -22.82 -19.42 10.29
C ASP A 12 -22.87 -18.35 9.18
N GLU A 13 -22.82 -17.06 9.55
CA GLU A 13 -22.77 -15.96 8.59
C GLU A 13 -21.46 -16.00 7.78
N THR A 14 -20.33 -16.28 8.45
CA THR A 14 -19.03 -16.46 7.78
C THR A 14 -19.08 -17.62 6.80
N HIS A 15 -19.60 -18.77 7.22
CA HIS A 15 -19.72 -19.95 6.36
C HIS A 15 -20.58 -19.67 5.13
N ALA A 16 -21.71 -18.97 5.28
CA ALA A 16 -22.58 -18.59 4.18
C ALA A 16 -21.90 -17.65 3.18
N VAL A 17 -21.21 -16.61 3.67
CA VAL A 17 -20.48 -15.65 2.82
C VAL A 17 -19.35 -16.35 2.06
N LEU A 18 -18.54 -17.17 2.73
CA LEU A 18 -17.43 -17.91 2.10
C LEU A 18 -17.96 -18.93 1.07
N SER A 19 -19.05 -19.63 1.39
CA SER A 19 -19.67 -20.58 0.46
C SER A 19 -20.25 -19.90 -0.77
N GLY A 20 -20.86 -18.72 -0.61
CA GLY A 20 -21.36 -17.91 -1.72
C GLY A 20 -20.23 -17.49 -2.67
N ALA A 21 -19.17 -16.90 -2.13
CA ALA A 21 -17.98 -16.51 -2.89
C ALA A 21 -17.31 -17.70 -3.59
N LEU A 22 -17.27 -18.87 -2.93
CA LEU A 22 -16.71 -20.09 -3.51
C LEU A 22 -17.50 -20.55 -4.73
N ARG A 23 -18.83 -20.48 -4.68
CA ARG A 23 -19.69 -20.85 -5.81
C ARG A 23 -19.60 -19.88 -6.97
N GLU A 24 -19.40 -18.59 -6.68
CA GLU A 24 -19.12 -17.60 -7.72
C GLU A 24 -17.77 -17.86 -8.42
N LEU A 25 -16.75 -18.30 -7.65
CA LEU A 25 -15.42 -18.58 -8.17
C LEU A 25 -15.34 -19.90 -8.95
N GLU A 26 -15.84 -20.99 -8.39
CA GLU A 26 -15.62 -22.36 -8.87
C GLU A 26 -16.87 -23.03 -9.46
N GLY A 27 -18.02 -22.35 -9.42
CA GLY A 27 -19.31 -22.84 -9.92
C GLY A 27 -20.27 -23.29 -8.83
N VAL A 28 -21.56 -23.37 -9.18
CA VAL A 28 -22.68 -23.59 -8.25
C VAL A 28 -22.59 -24.88 -7.42
N ASP A 29 -21.92 -25.90 -7.96
CA ASP A 29 -21.78 -27.20 -7.30
C ASP A 29 -20.56 -27.27 -6.36
N ALA A 30 -19.79 -26.20 -6.24
CA ALA A 30 -18.70 -26.13 -5.28
C ALA A 30 -19.23 -26.14 -3.83
N ARG A 31 -18.67 -27.02 -3.01
CA ARG A 31 -19.06 -27.18 -1.60
C ARG A 31 -17.89 -26.84 -0.68
N LEU A 32 -18.13 -25.90 0.22
CA LEU A 32 -17.22 -25.63 1.34
C LEU A 32 -17.33 -26.75 2.38
N GLU A 33 -16.24 -27.46 2.65
CA GLU A 33 -16.19 -28.56 3.62
C GLU A 33 -15.73 -28.07 4.99
N GLY A 34 -14.83 -27.10 5.02
CA GLY A 34 -14.31 -26.51 6.25
C GLY A 34 -13.64 -25.17 6.00
N TRP A 35 -13.52 -24.37 7.05
CA TRP A 35 -12.73 -23.15 7.04
C TRP A 35 -12.16 -22.84 8.41
N ALA A 36 -11.01 -22.17 8.43
CA ALA A 36 -10.39 -21.58 9.60
C ALA A 36 -10.14 -20.09 9.37
N ALA A 37 -10.19 -19.29 10.44
CA ALA A 37 -9.94 -17.86 10.39
C ALA A 37 -8.80 -17.48 11.34
N ASP A 38 -7.90 -16.63 10.85
CA ASP A 38 -6.85 -15.98 11.63
C ASP A 38 -7.09 -14.47 11.59
N ASP A 39 -7.64 -13.94 12.68
CA ASP A 39 -7.90 -12.52 12.88
C ASP A 39 -6.73 -11.77 13.54
N THR A 40 -5.66 -12.50 13.88
CA THR A 40 -4.40 -11.94 14.40
C THR A 40 -3.41 -11.61 13.29
N PHE A 41 -3.76 -11.91 12.03
CA PHE A 41 -2.92 -11.74 10.84
C PHE A 41 -2.34 -10.31 10.71
N THR A 42 -3.10 -9.27 11.08
CA THR A 42 -2.61 -7.87 11.11
C THR A 42 -2.88 -7.21 12.48
N PRO A 43 -2.03 -7.45 13.50
CA PRO A 43 -2.32 -7.03 14.87
C PRO A 43 -2.29 -5.50 15.07
N PHE A 44 -1.62 -4.76 14.17
CA PHE A 44 -1.49 -3.30 14.21
C PHE A 44 -2.03 -2.61 12.94
N GLY A 45 -2.89 -3.31 12.19
CA GLY A 45 -3.52 -2.77 11.00
C GLY A 45 -4.51 -1.65 11.33
N LYS A 46 -4.62 -0.64 10.46
CA LYS A 46 -5.68 0.39 10.58
C LYS A 46 -7.09 -0.17 10.41
N ARG A 47 -7.19 -1.35 9.79
CA ARG A 47 -8.44 -2.06 9.51
C ARG A 47 -8.31 -3.50 9.98
N ARG A 48 -9.45 -4.08 10.35
CA ARG A 48 -9.53 -5.51 10.64
C ARG A 48 -9.36 -6.30 9.34
N VAL A 49 -8.34 -7.14 9.31
CA VAL A 49 -8.08 -8.09 8.22
C VAL A 49 -8.07 -9.49 8.80
N VAL A 50 -8.81 -10.39 8.18
CA VAL A 50 -8.91 -11.80 8.58
C VAL A 50 -8.39 -12.65 7.44
N ARG A 51 -7.45 -13.55 7.72
CA ARG A 51 -7.03 -14.57 6.76
C ARG A 51 -7.93 -15.79 6.93
N TYR A 52 -8.52 -16.26 5.85
CA TYR A 52 -9.30 -17.49 5.82
C TYR A 52 -8.53 -18.60 5.09
N GLU A 53 -8.48 -19.77 5.69
CA GLU A 53 -8.07 -21.01 5.04
C GLU A 53 -9.32 -21.85 4.79
N LEU A 54 -9.59 -22.23 3.54
CA LEU A 54 -10.80 -22.93 3.13
C LEU A 54 -10.43 -24.29 2.55
N GLU A 55 -11.25 -25.29 2.85
CA GLU A 55 -11.22 -26.61 2.24
C GLU A 55 -12.54 -26.82 1.50
N ALA A 56 -12.47 -27.08 0.19
CA ALA A 56 -13.65 -27.21 -0.64
C ALA A 56 -13.56 -28.37 -1.62
N ARG A 57 -14.72 -28.95 -1.94
CA ARG A 57 -14.88 -30.01 -2.92
C ARG A 57 -15.59 -29.48 -4.15
N LEU A 58 -14.98 -29.69 -5.32
CA LEU A 58 -15.59 -29.31 -6.61
C LEU A 58 -16.31 -30.51 -7.21
N ALA A 59 -17.40 -30.26 -7.93
CA ALA A 59 -18.12 -31.30 -8.65
C ALA A 59 -17.21 -32.05 -9.61
N GLY A 60 -17.32 -33.38 -9.62
CA GLY A 60 -16.52 -34.24 -10.48
C GLY A 60 -15.05 -34.40 -10.06
N THR A 61 -14.60 -33.75 -8.98
CA THR A 61 -13.24 -33.94 -8.45
C THR A 61 -13.26 -34.72 -7.13
N PRO A 62 -12.45 -35.80 -7.01
CA PRO A 62 -12.38 -36.57 -5.77
C PRO A 62 -11.53 -35.88 -4.69
N HIS A 63 -10.79 -34.83 -5.05
CA HIS A 63 -9.84 -34.16 -4.16
C HIS A 63 -10.40 -32.87 -3.58
N VAL A 64 -10.13 -32.66 -2.29
CA VAL A 64 -10.36 -31.40 -1.60
C VAL A 64 -9.32 -30.39 -2.06
N ARG A 65 -9.78 -29.24 -2.56
CA ARG A 65 -8.95 -28.08 -2.87
C ARG A 65 -8.85 -27.16 -1.67
N ARG A 66 -7.68 -26.56 -1.49
CA ARG A 66 -7.41 -25.59 -0.43
C ARG A 66 -7.26 -24.20 -1.02
N TYR A 67 -7.91 -23.23 -0.38
CA TYR A 67 -7.83 -21.83 -0.74
C TYR A 67 -7.35 -21.01 0.46
N ARG A 68 -6.68 -19.89 0.15
CA ARG A 68 -6.37 -18.84 1.13
C ARG A 68 -6.97 -17.54 0.64
N TRP A 69 -7.81 -16.94 1.46
CA TRP A 69 -8.47 -15.66 1.15
C TRP A 69 -8.21 -14.64 2.25
N LEU A 70 -8.38 -13.37 1.92
CA LEU A 70 -8.34 -12.25 2.86
C LEU A 70 -9.69 -11.57 2.93
N GLY A 71 -10.21 -11.39 4.14
CA GLY A 71 -11.37 -10.56 4.41
C GLY A 71 -10.96 -9.23 5.02
N LYS A 72 -11.29 -8.13 4.36
CA LYS A 72 -11.01 -6.78 4.82
C LYS A 72 -12.31 -6.06 5.17
N PHE A 73 -12.42 -5.60 6.41
CA PHE A 73 -13.59 -4.88 6.91
C PHE A 73 -13.38 -3.38 6.82
N TYR A 74 -14.41 -2.67 6.37
CA TYR A 74 -14.36 -1.23 6.17
C TYR A 74 -15.34 -0.49 7.09
N ASP A 75 -14.92 0.71 7.52
CA ASP A 75 -15.75 1.61 8.32
C ASP A 75 -16.83 2.32 7.49
N ARG A 76 -16.62 2.42 6.18
CA ARG A 76 -17.55 3.06 5.22
C ARG A 76 -17.76 2.14 4.02
N ASP A 77 -19.03 1.96 3.64
CA ASP A 77 -19.42 1.10 2.51
C ASP A 77 -18.83 1.64 1.20
N GLU A 78 -18.82 2.96 1.04
CA GLU A 78 -18.22 3.66 -0.10
C GLU A 78 -16.74 3.30 -0.29
N ASP A 79 -15.96 3.20 0.78
CA ASP A 79 -14.53 2.85 0.69
C ASP A 79 -14.34 1.42 0.18
N ALA A 80 -15.13 0.47 0.71
CA ALA A 80 -15.04 -0.93 0.28
C ALA A 80 -15.44 -1.09 -1.19
N ARG A 81 -16.54 -0.45 -1.61
CA ARG A 81 -17.00 -0.48 -3.01
C ARG A 81 -15.97 0.13 -3.94
N ARG A 82 -15.41 1.28 -3.59
CA ARG A 82 -14.37 1.94 -4.39
C ARG A 82 -13.17 1.03 -4.62
N VAL A 83 -12.65 0.40 -3.57
CA VAL A 83 -11.51 -0.53 -3.68
C VAL A 83 -11.90 -1.77 -4.49
N ALA A 84 -13.10 -2.31 -4.28
CA ALA A 84 -13.59 -3.44 -5.06
C ALA A 84 -13.71 -3.13 -6.55
N THR A 85 -14.22 -1.95 -6.92
CA THR A 85 -14.31 -1.50 -8.32
C THR A 85 -12.92 -1.42 -8.95
N VAL A 86 -11.98 -0.74 -8.29
CA VAL A 86 -10.61 -0.59 -8.78
C VAL A 86 -9.93 -1.95 -8.97
N LEU A 87 -10.04 -2.87 -8.00
CA LEU A 87 -9.44 -4.20 -8.12
C LEU A 87 -10.08 -5.05 -9.23
N ARG A 88 -11.39 -4.90 -9.48
CA ARG A 88 -12.05 -5.55 -10.63
C ARG A 88 -11.56 -5.00 -11.96
N GLU A 89 -11.41 -3.68 -12.08
CA GLU A 89 -10.85 -3.06 -13.29
C GLU A 89 -9.39 -3.47 -13.53
N LEU A 90 -8.59 -3.55 -12.46
CA LEU A 90 -7.23 -4.07 -12.52
C LEU A 90 -7.17 -5.53 -12.98
N GLY A 91 -8.08 -6.37 -12.49
CA GLY A 91 -8.18 -7.79 -12.88
C GLY A 91 -8.66 -7.98 -14.32
N ALA A 92 -9.53 -7.12 -14.82
CA ALA A 92 -10.02 -7.14 -16.20
C ALA A 92 -8.99 -6.58 -17.21
N SER A 93 -8.09 -5.71 -16.73
CA SER A 93 -7.01 -5.17 -17.52
C SER A 93 -5.94 -6.26 -17.73
N ASN A 94 -6.02 -6.99 -18.84
CA ASN A 94 -5.07 -8.03 -19.29
C ASN A 94 -3.57 -7.61 -19.26
N GLY A 95 -3.28 -6.32 -19.03
CA GLY A 95 -1.93 -5.76 -18.96
C GLY A 95 -1.17 -6.02 -17.66
N SER A 96 -1.81 -6.38 -16.54
CA SER A 96 -1.05 -6.56 -15.27
C SER A 96 -0.05 -7.71 -15.33
N ALA A 97 -0.50 -8.91 -15.72
CA ALA A 97 0.33 -10.11 -15.77
C ALA A 97 1.44 -10.05 -16.85
N GLY A 98 1.22 -9.32 -17.96
CA GLY A 98 2.18 -9.22 -19.07
C GLY A 98 3.42 -8.37 -18.76
N PHE A 99 3.38 -7.52 -17.73
CA PHE A 99 4.45 -6.57 -17.41
C PHE A 99 5.08 -6.78 -16.02
N GLY A 100 4.88 -7.95 -15.40
CA GLY A 100 5.49 -8.29 -14.12
C GLY A 100 4.77 -7.67 -12.91
N LEU A 101 3.47 -7.34 -13.05
CA LEU A 101 2.63 -6.78 -11.99
C LEU A 101 1.53 -7.78 -11.63
N ALA A 102 1.34 -8.03 -10.34
CA ALA A 102 0.21 -8.82 -9.84
C ALA A 102 -0.54 -8.05 -8.75
N VAL A 103 -1.84 -8.30 -8.63
CA VAL A 103 -2.71 -7.66 -7.63
C VAL A 103 -3.72 -8.67 -7.07
N PRO A 104 -4.25 -8.46 -5.85
CA PRO A 104 -5.34 -9.28 -5.33
C PRO A 104 -6.60 -9.20 -6.21
N SER A 105 -7.26 -10.33 -6.42
CA SER A 105 -8.54 -10.40 -7.11
C SER A 105 -9.70 -10.29 -6.13
N VAL A 106 -10.78 -9.62 -6.53
CA VAL A 106 -12.02 -9.55 -5.73
C VAL A 106 -12.79 -10.85 -5.88
N LEU A 107 -13.04 -11.52 -4.76
CA LEU A 107 -13.81 -12.75 -4.70
C LEU A 107 -15.29 -12.45 -4.43
N ALA A 108 -15.57 -11.56 -3.47
CA ALA A 108 -16.93 -11.14 -3.14
C ALA A 108 -16.93 -9.82 -2.36
N TYR A 109 -18.08 -9.14 -2.35
CA TYR A 109 -18.34 -8.01 -1.47
C TYR A 109 -19.62 -8.24 -0.68
N HIS A 110 -19.51 -8.38 0.66
CA HIS A 110 -20.65 -8.56 1.56
C HIS A 110 -21.03 -7.23 2.20
N ALA A 111 -21.97 -6.52 1.57
CA ALA A 111 -22.38 -5.16 1.94
C ALA A 111 -22.87 -5.01 3.40
N PRO A 112 -23.66 -5.93 3.99
CA PRO A 112 -24.13 -5.82 5.38
C PRO A 112 -23.00 -5.67 6.41
N ARG A 113 -21.81 -6.23 6.12
CA ARG A 113 -20.62 -6.12 6.96
C ARG A 113 -19.53 -5.25 6.39
N ARG A 114 -19.74 -4.68 5.20
CA ARG A 114 -18.74 -3.93 4.43
C ARG A 114 -17.43 -4.72 4.34
N LEU A 115 -17.58 -6.02 4.09
CA LEU A 115 -16.50 -6.99 4.01
C LEU A 115 -16.16 -7.20 2.54
N LEU A 116 -14.92 -6.90 2.19
CA LEU A 116 -14.33 -7.24 0.90
C LEU A 116 -13.51 -8.52 1.04
N LEU A 117 -13.90 -9.57 0.30
CA LEU A 117 -13.14 -10.81 0.18
C LEU A 117 -12.22 -10.74 -1.03
N LEU A 118 -10.93 -11.01 -0.81
CA LEU A 118 -9.87 -10.95 -1.80
C LEU A 118 -9.09 -12.27 -1.83
N THR A 119 -8.41 -12.56 -2.93
CA THR A 119 -7.37 -13.60 -2.94
C THR A 119 -6.27 -13.28 -1.93
N TYR A 120 -5.75 -14.31 -1.26
CA TYR A 120 -4.50 -14.16 -0.51
C TYR A 120 -3.33 -14.25 -1.50
N GLU A 121 -2.55 -13.18 -1.57
CA GLU A 121 -1.37 -13.17 -2.42
C GLU A 121 -0.15 -13.72 -1.68
N SER A 122 0.48 -14.74 -2.25
CA SER A 122 1.78 -15.23 -1.79
C SER A 122 2.91 -14.37 -2.34
N GLY A 123 4.04 -14.38 -1.64
CA GLY A 123 5.25 -13.72 -2.09
C GLY A 123 6.22 -13.47 -0.94
N GLU A 124 7.47 -13.23 -1.30
CA GLU A 124 8.52 -12.82 -0.37
C GLU A 124 8.41 -11.33 -0.06
N SER A 125 8.80 -10.92 1.15
CA SER A 125 8.86 -9.49 1.49
C SER A 125 9.88 -8.77 0.60
N MET A 126 9.58 -7.53 0.20
CA MET A 126 10.48 -6.79 -0.67
C MET A 126 11.86 -6.58 -0.05
N THR A 127 11.95 -6.46 1.29
CA THR A 127 13.23 -6.38 1.99
C THR A 127 14.07 -7.63 1.87
N THR A 128 13.47 -8.82 1.91
CA THR A 128 14.22 -10.07 1.77
C THR A 128 14.66 -10.26 0.32
N ALA A 129 13.78 -9.98 -0.64
CA ALA A 129 14.10 -10.08 -2.06
C ALA A 129 15.24 -9.12 -2.46
N MET A 130 15.20 -7.86 -1.99
CA MET A 130 16.29 -6.89 -2.23
C MET A 130 17.63 -7.33 -1.62
N ALA A 131 17.61 -8.03 -0.47
CA ALA A 131 18.84 -8.53 0.13
C ALA A 131 19.50 -9.67 -0.68
N GLN A 132 18.73 -10.35 -1.53
CA GLN A 132 19.22 -11.40 -2.43
C GLN A 132 19.69 -10.84 -3.77
N ASP A 133 18.91 -9.93 -4.37
CA ASP A 133 19.22 -9.30 -5.65
C ASP A 133 18.65 -7.88 -5.70
N THR A 134 19.43 -6.91 -5.21
CA THR A 134 18.98 -5.52 -5.10
C THR A 134 18.66 -4.90 -6.46
N GLU A 135 19.50 -5.10 -7.47
CA GLU A 135 19.35 -4.45 -8.78
C GLU A 135 18.09 -4.94 -9.51
N THR A 136 17.90 -6.26 -9.61
CA THR A 136 16.74 -6.84 -10.30
C THR A 136 15.44 -6.39 -9.65
N ILE A 137 15.40 -6.36 -8.32
CA ILE A 137 14.21 -6.01 -7.58
C ILE A 137 13.87 -4.53 -7.73
N LEU A 138 14.85 -3.63 -7.62
CA LEU A 138 14.63 -2.20 -7.85
C LEU A 138 14.17 -1.89 -9.28
N ALA A 139 14.77 -2.57 -10.27
CA ALA A 139 14.34 -2.45 -11.65
C ALA A 139 12.90 -2.95 -11.86
N ALA A 140 12.53 -4.06 -11.22
CA ALA A 140 11.17 -4.60 -11.28
C ALA A 140 10.15 -3.66 -10.63
N ILE A 141 10.49 -3.03 -9.49
CA ILE A 141 9.64 -2.03 -8.83
C ILE A 141 9.35 -0.84 -9.76
N GLY A 142 10.39 -0.28 -10.40
CA GLY A 142 10.21 0.84 -11.33
C GLY A 142 9.31 0.51 -12.51
N ARG A 143 9.47 -0.69 -13.10
CA ARG A 143 8.62 -1.18 -14.19
C ARG A 143 7.18 -1.43 -13.74
N ALA A 144 6.99 -2.05 -12.58
CA ALA A 144 5.66 -2.32 -12.05
C ALA A 144 4.88 -1.04 -11.77
N LEU A 145 5.56 0.00 -11.24
CA LEU A 145 4.94 1.29 -10.99
C LEU A 145 4.60 2.03 -12.30
N ALA A 146 5.48 2.01 -13.30
CA ALA A 146 5.19 2.57 -14.62
C ALA A 146 3.99 1.86 -15.28
N THR A 147 3.94 0.53 -15.18
CA THR A 147 2.80 -0.27 -15.64
C THR A 147 1.52 0.19 -14.94
N LEU A 148 1.54 0.30 -13.61
CA LEU A 148 0.39 0.73 -12.83
C LEU A 148 -0.13 2.11 -13.27
N HIS A 149 0.77 3.08 -13.44
CA HIS A 149 0.42 4.44 -13.86
C HIS A 149 -0.08 4.53 -15.31
N SER A 150 0.25 3.55 -16.16
CA SER A 150 -0.22 3.47 -17.55
C SER A 150 -1.64 2.90 -17.69
N LEU A 151 -2.19 2.30 -16.62
CA LEU A 151 -3.50 1.67 -16.69
C LEU A 151 -4.61 2.74 -16.78
N PRO A 152 -5.59 2.58 -17.69
CA PRO A 152 -6.66 3.54 -17.90
C PRO A 152 -7.77 3.38 -16.85
N ILE A 153 -7.39 3.45 -15.57
CA ILE A 153 -8.29 3.32 -14.42
C ILE A 153 -8.56 4.70 -13.88
N ALA A 154 -9.83 5.03 -13.66
CA ALA A 154 -10.26 6.35 -13.20
C ALA A 154 -11.00 6.24 -11.87
N PRO A 155 -10.29 6.18 -10.73
CA PRO A 155 -10.94 6.18 -9.43
C PRO A 155 -11.71 7.49 -9.22
N THR A 156 -12.79 7.42 -8.44
CA THR A 156 -13.60 8.60 -8.08
C THR A 156 -12.86 9.60 -7.20
N ARG A 157 -11.78 9.17 -6.54
CA ARG A 157 -10.99 9.97 -5.61
C ARG A 157 -9.85 10.63 -6.34
N THR A 158 -9.66 11.93 -6.14
CA THR A 158 -8.51 12.68 -6.66
C THR A 158 -7.57 13.09 -5.52
N LEU A 159 -6.26 12.94 -5.74
CA LEU A 159 -5.22 13.36 -4.79
C LEU A 159 -4.53 14.62 -5.29
N PHE A 160 -4.90 15.77 -4.71
CA PHE A 160 -4.28 17.06 -5.03
C PHE A 160 -3.00 17.30 -4.21
N PRO A 161 -1.96 17.94 -4.77
CA PRO A 161 -0.78 18.38 -4.03
C PRO A 161 -1.12 19.18 -2.76
N ASN A 162 -2.11 20.09 -2.84
CA ASN A 162 -2.53 20.88 -1.67
C ASN A 162 -3.02 20.03 -0.49
N ALA A 163 -3.60 18.84 -0.75
CA ALA A 163 -4.01 17.94 0.32
C ALA A 163 -2.80 17.40 1.12
N ALA A 164 -1.63 17.26 0.49
CA ALA A 164 -0.40 16.90 1.18
C ALA A 164 0.11 18.04 2.08
N LEU A 165 -0.04 19.30 1.65
CA LEU A 165 0.29 20.47 2.48
C LEU A 165 -0.64 20.60 3.68
N GLU A 166 -1.94 20.43 3.48
CA GLU A 166 -2.94 20.41 4.56
C GLU A 166 -2.66 19.31 5.57
N ASP A 167 -2.20 18.14 5.12
CA ASP A 167 -1.76 17.05 6.00
C ASP A 167 -0.48 17.42 6.76
N ILE A 168 0.49 18.08 6.11
CA ILE A 168 1.82 18.29 6.70
C ILE A 168 1.88 19.47 7.67
N ARG A 169 1.13 20.56 7.45
CA ARG A 169 1.10 21.76 8.30
C ARG A 169 0.90 21.46 9.79
N PRO A 170 -0.16 20.75 10.23
CA PRO A 170 -0.35 20.46 11.65
C PRO A 170 0.76 19.56 12.21
N ARG A 171 1.32 18.67 11.39
CA ARG A 171 2.39 17.75 11.82
C ARG A 171 3.70 18.47 12.04
N VAL A 172 4.04 19.43 11.18
CA VAL A 172 5.20 20.29 11.37
C VAL A 172 5.07 21.09 12.66
N ARG A 173 3.88 21.66 12.95
CA ARG A 173 3.64 22.34 14.24
C ARG A 173 3.88 21.43 15.44
N ASP A 174 3.37 20.20 15.41
CA ASP A 174 3.61 19.21 16.47
C ASP A 174 5.10 18.89 16.62
N LEU A 175 5.82 18.76 15.50
CA LEU A 175 7.27 18.50 15.49
C LEU A 175 8.07 19.68 16.06
N CYS A 176 7.73 20.92 15.73
CA CYS A 176 8.37 22.12 16.29
C CYS A 176 8.19 22.18 17.82
N VAL A 177 6.98 21.88 18.32
CA VAL A 177 6.72 21.79 19.77
C VAL A 177 7.56 20.69 20.42
N ARG A 178 7.71 19.54 19.75
CA ARG A 178 8.48 18.41 20.28
C ARG A 178 9.99 18.63 20.24
N PHE A 179 10.50 19.34 19.24
CA PHE A 179 11.92 19.62 19.02
C PHE A 179 12.16 21.12 18.81
N PRO A 180 12.12 21.95 19.87
CA PRO A 180 12.30 23.39 19.74
C PRO A 180 13.62 23.81 19.09
N GLY A 181 14.68 23.00 19.23
CA GLY A 181 15.97 23.25 18.59
C GLY A 181 15.97 23.07 17.06
N GLU A 182 15.05 22.26 16.52
CA GLU A 182 14.92 22.01 15.07
C GLU A 182 13.77 22.81 14.44
N ALA A 183 13.03 23.59 15.24
CA ALA A 183 11.82 24.29 14.80
C ALA A 183 12.06 25.19 13.57
N GLY A 184 13.17 25.96 13.56
CA GLY A 184 13.49 26.82 12.42
C GLY A 184 13.77 26.05 11.12
N SER A 185 14.41 24.87 11.21
CA SER A 185 14.65 24.01 10.05
C SER A 185 13.33 23.40 9.53
N LEU A 186 12.48 22.94 10.44
CA LEU A 186 11.15 22.38 10.14
C LEU A 186 10.20 23.41 9.52
N GLU A 187 10.20 24.64 10.03
CA GLU A 187 9.43 25.77 9.47
C GLU A 187 9.95 26.14 8.08
N SER A 188 11.27 26.26 7.91
CA SER A 188 11.89 26.50 6.60
C SER A 188 11.56 25.39 5.59
N ALA A 189 11.47 24.14 6.06
CA ALA A 189 11.09 23.00 5.24
C ALA A 189 9.64 23.06 4.78
N LEU A 190 8.73 23.45 5.67
CA LEU A 190 7.33 23.68 5.34
C LEU A 190 7.18 24.86 4.35
N GLU A 191 7.83 25.99 4.60
CA GLU A 191 7.80 27.15 3.71
C GLU A 191 8.29 26.81 2.29
N ALA A 192 9.36 26.01 2.19
CA ALA A 192 9.83 25.52 0.91
C ALA A 192 8.80 24.61 0.22
N LEU A 193 8.15 23.70 0.95
CA LEU A 193 7.06 22.88 0.39
C LEU A 193 5.87 23.73 -0.07
N GLU A 194 5.53 24.79 0.64
CA GLU A 194 4.43 25.69 0.26
C GLU A 194 4.77 26.51 -0.98
N ARG A 195 6.00 27.03 -1.06
CA ARG A 195 6.48 27.79 -2.21
C ARG A 195 6.61 26.93 -3.47
N ASP A 196 7.16 25.72 -3.32
CA ASP A 196 7.54 24.85 -4.44
C ASP A 196 6.46 23.81 -4.75
N ALA A 197 5.22 24.01 -4.26
CA ALA A 197 4.10 23.10 -4.46
C ALA A 197 3.81 22.89 -5.95
N PRO A 198 3.78 21.64 -6.45
CA PRO A 198 3.50 21.40 -7.85
C PRO A 198 2.04 21.72 -8.17
N SER A 199 1.79 22.18 -9.39
CA SER A 199 0.44 22.24 -9.94
C SER A 199 -0.11 20.83 -10.12
N PHE A 200 -1.44 20.68 -10.09
CA PHE A 200 -2.05 19.41 -10.47
C PHE A 200 -1.74 19.11 -11.95
N PRO A 201 -1.27 17.90 -12.30
CA PRO A 201 -0.89 17.59 -13.67
C PRO A 201 -2.06 17.71 -14.64
N SER A 202 -1.79 18.13 -15.87
CA SER A 202 -2.77 18.13 -16.96
C SER A 202 -3.24 16.71 -17.31
N GLU A 203 -2.34 15.73 -17.15
CA GLU A 203 -2.58 14.30 -17.38
C GLU A 203 -2.28 13.53 -16.09
N PRO A 204 -3.23 13.45 -15.14
CA PRO A 204 -3.06 12.65 -13.94
C PRO A 204 -3.14 11.15 -14.26
N SER A 205 -2.47 10.34 -13.43
CA SER A 205 -2.45 8.88 -13.55
C SER A 205 -3.28 8.21 -12.46
N PHE A 206 -3.63 6.95 -12.68
CA PHE A 206 -4.04 6.05 -11.61
C PHE A 206 -2.86 5.83 -10.66
N VAL A 207 -2.94 6.40 -9.46
CA VAL A 207 -1.92 6.25 -8.41
C VAL A 207 -2.39 5.31 -7.32
N HIS A 208 -1.47 4.56 -6.75
CA HIS A 208 -1.66 3.73 -5.57
C HIS A 208 -1.86 4.57 -4.30
N GLY A 209 -1.15 5.69 -4.18
CA GLY A 209 -1.25 6.64 -3.05
C GLY A 209 -0.62 6.19 -1.73
N ASP A 210 0.07 5.04 -1.74
CA ASP A 210 0.92 4.55 -0.63
C ASP A 210 1.93 3.51 -1.13
N PHE A 211 2.44 3.70 -2.35
CA PHE A 211 3.33 2.73 -2.96
C PHE A 211 4.67 2.69 -2.20
N GLY A 212 5.08 1.50 -1.74
CA GLY A 212 6.33 1.32 -1.00
C GLY A 212 6.51 -0.09 -0.47
N PRO A 213 7.71 -0.46 0.02
CA PRO A 213 8.09 -1.86 0.25
C PRO A 213 7.16 -2.69 1.15
N ALA A 214 6.43 -2.06 2.07
CA ALA A 214 5.47 -2.73 2.95
C ALA A 214 4.19 -3.21 2.23
N ASN A 215 3.87 -2.61 1.08
CA ASN A 215 2.71 -2.93 0.25
C ASN A 215 3.10 -3.73 -1.00
N LEU A 216 4.34 -4.23 -1.06
CA LEU A 216 4.87 -4.96 -2.20
C LEU A 216 5.39 -6.33 -1.75
N LEU A 217 5.10 -7.36 -2.53
CA LEU A 217 5.75 -8.67 -2.43
C LEU A 217 6.47 -9.00 -3.72
N TRP A 218 7.47 -9.87 -3.62
CA TRP A 218 8.13 -10.48 -4.76
C TRP A 218 7.63 -11.91 -4.97
N ARG A 219 7.19 -12.24 -6.18
CA ARG A 219 6.76 -13.60 -6.52
C ARG A 219 7.13 -13.93 -7.96
N ALA A 220 8.10 -14.84 -8.12
CA ALA A 220 8.44 -15.46 -9.41
C ALA A 220 8.55 -14.43 -10.55
N GLY A 221 9.38 -13.39 -10.39
CA GLY A 221 9.58 -12.35 -11.40
C GLY A 221 8.56 -11.21 -11.39
N HIS A 222 7.54 -11.28 -10.52
CA HIS A 222 6.47 -10.28 -10.44
C HIS A 222 6.54 -9.49 -9.13
N VAL A 223 6.24 -8.20 -9.24
CA VAL A 223 5.89 -7.35 -8.10
C VAL A 223 4.39 -7.51 -7.84
N VAL A 224 4.06 -8.08 -6.69
CA VAL A 224 2.67 -8.13 -6.22
C VAL A 224 2.39 -6.86 -5.43
N VAL A 225 1.45 -6.04 -5.90
CA VAL A 225 1.04 -4.79 -5.24
C VAL A 225 -0.21 -5.04 -4.40
N LEU A 226 -0.15 -4.64 -3.14
CA LEU A 226 -1.19 -4.85 -2.14
C LEU A 226 -1.73 -3.51 -1.63
N ASP A 227 -2.92 -3.54 -1.03
CA ASP A 227 -3.53 -2.40 -0.32
C ASP A 227 -3.81 -1.14 -1.17
N PHE A 228 -4.79 -1.26 -2.07
CA PHE A 228 -5.31 -0.17 -2.89
C PHE A 228 -6.25 0.79 -2.15
N ASP A 229 -6.28 0.83 -0.82
CA ASP A 229 -7.21 1.69 -0.08
C ASP A 229 -7.02 3.18 -0.38
N LYS A 230 -5.77 3.57 -0.64
CA LYS A 230 -5.39 4.94 -0.98
C LYS A 230 -5.24 5.16 -2.48
N CYS A 231 -5.74 4.26 -3.33
CA CYS A 231 -5.71 4.55 -4.75
C CYS A 231 -6.54 5.80 -5.09
N ALA A 232 -6.11 6.53 -6.11
CA ALA A 232 -6.71 7.77 -6.56
C ALA A 232 -6.30 8.09 -8.00
N LEU A 233 -6.94 9.07 -8.60
CA LEU A 233 -6.39 9.83 -9.70
C LEU A 233 -5.43 10.89 -9.12
N GLY A 234 -4.22 11.02 -9.63
CA GLY A 234 -3.26 11.98 -9.08
C GLY A 234 -1.96 12.09 -9.86
N ASP A 235 -1.02 12.81 -9.28
CA ASP A 235 0.32 12.95 -9.84
C ASP A 235 1.14 11.66 -9.66
N PRO A 236 1.64 11.01 -10.73
CA PRO A 236 2.48 9.81 -10.59
C PRO A 236 3.74 10.05 -9.73
N ALA A 237 4.22 11.29 -9.64
CA ALA A 237 5.33 11.66 -8.77
C ALA A 237 5.04 11.37 -7.28
N CYS A 238 3.77 11.31 -6.86
CA CYS A 238 3.40 11.07 -5.47
C CYS A 238 3.76 9.65 -4.99
N ASP A 239 3.61 8.64 -5.85
CA ASP A 239 3.97 7.27 -5.50
C ASP A 239 5.47 7.05 -5.53
N LEU A 240 6.18 7.67 -6.49
CA LEU A 240 7.65 7.68 -6.52
C LEU A 240 8.23 8.38 -5.28
N GLY A 241 7.71 9.54 -4.91
CA GLY A 241 8.12 10.25 -3.70
C GLY A 241 7.87 9.43 -2.44
N ASN A 242 6.71 8.75 -2.34
CA ASN A 242 6.44 7.86 -1.20
C ASN A 242 7.37 6.64 -1.18
N LEU A 243 7.65 6.04 -2.35
CA LEU A 243 8.60 4.94 -2.47
C LEU A 243 10.00 5.35 -2.02
N PHE A 244 10.53 6.46 -2.52
CA PHE A 244 11.87 6.92 -2.19
C PHE A 244 12.01 7.30 -0.72
N ALA A 245 11.02 8.00 -0.15
CA ALA A 245 11.00 8.25 1.29
C ALA A 245 11.02 6.94 2.12
N GLN A 246 10.40 5.85 1.63
CA GLN A 246 10.42 4.56 2.32
C GLN A 246 11.68 3.73 2.07
N LEU A 247 12.31 3.84 0.90
CA LEU A 247 13.62 3.25 0.63
C LEU A 247 14.71 3.95 1.45
N PHE A 248 14.67 5.28 1.56
CA PHE A 248 15.56 6.05 2.44
C PHE A 248 15.39 5.63 3.90
N ARG A 249 14.15 5.46 4.38
CA ARG A 249 13.92 4.90 5.73
C ARG A 249 14.47 3.47 5.86
N THR A 250 14.40 2.66 4.82
CA THR A 250 14.98 1.30 4.83
C THR A 250 16.49 1.33 5.04
N THR A 251 17.21 2.31 4.47
CA THR A 251 18.67 2.40 4.66
C THR A 251 19.07 2.70 6.10
N ILE A 252 18.23 3.43 6.83
CA ILE A 252 18.43 3.70 8.25
C ILE A 252 18.06 2.47 9.10
N LYS A 253 16.90 1.85 8.81
CA LYS A 253 16.37 0.76 9.64
C LYS A 253 17.07 -0.57 9.43
N ARG A 254 17.47 -0.85 8.18
CA ARG A 254 17.98 -2.13 7.70
C ARG A 254 19.16 -1.87 6.74
N PRO A 255 20.25 -1.22 7.20
CA PRO A 255 21.42 -0.93 6.37
C PRO A 255 22.09 -2.19 5.81
N GLU A 256 21.84 -3.38 6.35
CA GLU A 256 22.31 -4.63 5.77
C GLU A 256 21.51 -5.06 4.53
N VAL A 257 20.30 -4.52 4.33
CA VAL A 257 19.44 -4.78 3.16
C VAL A 257 19.68 -3.75 2.06
N LEU A 258 19.73 -2.46 2.42
CA LEU A 258 19.89 -1.37 1.45
C LEU A 258 20.82 -0.31 2.02
N ARG A 259 21.98 -0.09 1.41
CA ARG A 259 22.95 0.93 1.85
C ARG A 259 22.95 2.15 0.95
N ASP A 260 23.07 1.91 -0.35
CA ASP A 260 23.27 2.94 -1.36
C ASP A 260 21.91 3.47 -1.85
N PHE A 261 21.37 4.45 -1.13
CA PHE A 261 20.12 5.11 -1.51
C PHE A 261 20.21 5.82 -2.88
N PRO A 262 21.29 6.57 -3.21
CA PRO A 262 21.46 7.14 -4.55
C PRO A 262 21.39 6.11 -5.67
N TYR A 263 22.07 4.97 -5.54
CA TYR A 263 21.98 3.87 -6.49
C TYR A 263 20.55 3.31 -6.58
N ALA A 264 19.90 3.13 -5.43
CA ALA A 264 18.53 2.63 -5.39
C ALA A 264 17.54 3.53 -6.14
N ARG A 265 17.64 4.85 -5.88
CA ARG A 265 16.86 5.88 -6.54
C ARG A 265 17.08 5.85 -8.05
N ALA A 266 18.35 5.89 -8.47
CA ALA A 266 18.71 5.92 -9.89
C ALA A 266 18.21 4.67 -10.64
N THR A 267 18.31 3.49 -10.02
CA THR A 267 17.88 2.21 -10.62
C THR A 267 16.37 2.15 -10.83
N VAL A 268 15.59 2.51 -9.80
CA VAL A 268 14.12 2.57 -9.89
C VAL A 268 13.69 3.59 -10.93
N LEU A 269 14.23 4.82 -10.86
CA LEU A 269 13.84 5.91 -11.75
C LEU A 269 14.19 5.60 -13.22
N LYS A 270 15.39 5.08 -13.49
CA LYS A 270 15.80 4.64 -14.82
C LYS A 270 14.85 3.58 -15.38
N SER A 271 14.43 2.62 -14.56
CA SER A 271 13.46 1.61 -14.97
C SER A 271 12.08 2.23 -15.21
N TYR A 272 11.60 3.08 -14.30
CA TYR A 272 10.30 3.74 -14.42
C TYR A 272 10.18 4.58 -15.70
N VAL A 273 11.15 5.47 -15.96
CA VAL A 273 11.16 6.37 -17.12
C VAL A 273 11.21 5.58 -18.44
N ARG A 274 11.89 4.43 -18.47
CA ARG A 274 11.95 3.57 -19.66
C ARG A 274 10.57 3.09 -20.13
N TRP A 275 9.60 2.97 -19.22
CA TRP A 275 8.25 2.47 -19.49
C TRP A 275 7.17 3.55 -19.36
N SER A 276 7.57 4.81 -19.22
CA SER A 276 6.66 5.94 -19.02
C SER A 276 6.84 6.98 -20.13
N PRO A 277 5.81 7.80 -20.41
CA PRO A 277 5.99 9.00 -21.24
C PRO A 277 7.06 9.93 -20.66
N THR A 278 7.70 10.71 -21.53
CA THR A 278 8.69 11.71 -21.11
C THR A 278 8.02 12.79 -20.28
N ASP A 279 8.62 13.10 -19.12
CA ASP A 279 8.16 14.13 -18.21
C ASP A 279 9.38 14.88 -17.66
N SER A 280 9.59 16.11 -18.14
CA SER A 280 10.78 16.92 -17.80
C SER A 280 10.79 17.39 -16.34
N ASP A 281 9.62 17.48 -15.72
CA ASP A 281 9.45 18.05 -14.38
C ASP A 281 9.26 16.97 -13.32
N LEU A 282 9.33 15.69 -13.71
CA LEU A 282 9.12 14.56 -12.81
C LEU A 282 10.02 14.62 -11.58
N ASP A 283 11.32 14.87 -11.77
CA ASP A 283 12.30 14.82 -10.68
C ASP A 283 12.04 15.86 -9.58
N SER A 284 11.63 17.08 -9.95
CA SER A 284 11.31 18.14 -8.99
C SER A 284 10.03 17.81 -8.21
N ARG A 285 9.01 17.30 -8.89
CA ARG A 285 7.75 16.86 -8.25
C ARG A 285 7.98 15.67 -7.33
N VAL A 286 8.81 14.71 -7.73
CA VAL A 286 9.18 13.55 -6.91
C VAL A 286 9.89 14.00 -5.64
N ALA A 287 10.87 14.91 -5.75
CA ALA A 287 11.58 15.45 -4.59
C ALA A 287 10.63 16.18 -3.62
N TRP A 288 9.65 16.91 -4.15
CA TRP A 288 8.62 17.57 -3.34
C TRP A 288 7.77 16.57 -2.55
N TYR A 289 7.25 15.53 -3.23
CA TYR A 289 6.43 14.49 -2.59
C TYR A 289 7.22 13.61 -1.61
N GLU A 290 8.49 13.38 -1.90
CA GLU A 290 9.41 12.67 -1.02
C GLU A 290 9.59 13.41 0.30
N ARG A 291 9.92 14.71 0.25
CA ARG A 291 10.07 15.56 1.44
C ARG A 291 8.78 15.63 2.27
N ALA A 292 7.65 15.90 1.61
CA ALA A 292 6.35 15.89 2.28
C ALA A 292 6.05 14.52 2.95
N THR A 293 6.45 13.43 2.31
CA THR A 293 6.31 12.09 2.87
C THR A 293 7.25 11.85 4.05
N LEU A 294 8.51 12.31 4.00
CA LEU A 294 9.48 12.15 5.08
C LEU A 294 8.99 12.82 6.35
N LEU A 295 8.59 14.10 6.29
CA LEU A 295 7.98 14.82 7.42
C LEU A 295 6.77 14.07 8.00
N ARG A 296 5.90 13.51 7.13
CA ARG A 296 4.73 12.74 7.54
C ARG A 296 5.13 11.46 8.27
N LYS A 297 6.19 10.78 7.80
CA LYS A 297 6.69 9.54 8.41
C LYS A 297 7.41 9.82 9.73
N ILE A 298 8.19 10.89 9.83
CA ILE A 298 8.83 11.36 11.07
C ILE A 298 7.76 11.59 12.14
N HIS A 299 6.72 12.37 11.82
CA HIS A 299 5.59 12.58 12.72
C HIS A 299 4.92 11.24 13.10
N GLY A 300 4.62 10.40 12.12
CA GLY A 300 4.01 9.08 12.37
C GLY A 300 4.85 8.13 13.23
N LEU A 301 6.19 8.24 13.22
CA LEU A 301 7.05 7.43 14.10
C LEU A 301 6.94 7.87 15.55
N LEU A 302 6.83 9.17 15.80
CA LEU A 302 6.83 9.81 17.11
C LEU A 302 5.46 9.84 17.78
N PHE A 303 4.41 10.13 17.01
CA PHE A 303 3.07 10.44 17.55
C PHE A 303 2.05 9.31 17.36
N SER A 304 2.34 8.30 16.54
CA SER A 304 1.37 7.23 16.28
C SER A 304 1.19 6.28 17.47
N LYS A 305 -0.07 6.19 17.92
CA LYS A 305 -0.53 5.27 18.99
C LYS A 305 -1.01 3.92 18.47
N SER A 306 -1.18 3.74 17.16
CA SER A 306 -1.73 2.53 16.54
C SER A 306 -0.66 1.46 16.22
N ARG A 307 0.57 1.64 16.71
CA ARG A 307 1.72 0.75 16.46
C ARG A 307 2.07 0.00 17.74
N ASP A 308 3.00 -0.93 17.65
CA ASP A 308 3.56 -1.60 18.82
C ASP A 308 4.08 -0.58 19.86
N GLN A 309 3.51 -0.63 21.05
CA GLN A 309 3.82 0.24 22.18
C GLN A 309 4.82 -0.37 23.15
N HIS A 310 5.42 -1.52 22.81
CA HIS A 310 6.50 -2.08 23.62
C HIS A 310 7.63 -1.04 23.75
N PRO A 311 8.21 -0.83 24.95
CA PRO A 311 9.15 0.26 25.19
C PRO A 311 10.34 0.28 24.23
N GLU A 312 10.82 -0.90 23.82
CA GLU A 312 11.89 -1.03 22.85
C GLU A 312 11.48 -0.59 21.44
N ALA A 313 10.32 -1.05 20.96
CA ALA A 313 9.78 -0.63 19.66
C ALA A 313 9.52 0.88 19.61
N VAL A 314 9.07 1.48 20.72
CA VAL A 314 8.92 2.94 20.84
C VAL A 314 10.29 3.64 20.75
N ARG A 315 11.29 3.17 21.51
CA ARG A 315 12.66 3.73 21.47
C ARG A 315 13.27 3.65 20.07
N GLN A 316 13.15 2.51 19.40
CA GLN A 316 13.65 2.32 18.03
C GLN A 316 12.97 3.29 17.04
N ARG A 317 11.65 3.48 17.13
CA ARG A 317 10.93 4.45 16.29
C ARG A 317 11.35 5.89 16.56
N GLN A 318 11.57 6.25 17.81
CA GLN A 318 12.05 7.59 18.18
C GLN A 318 13.47 7.82 17.66
N ALA A 319 14.36 6.83 17.76
CA ALA A 319 15.71 6.91 17.21
C ALA A 319 15.70 7.07 15.68
N GLU A 320 14.88 6.29 14.98
CA GLU A 320 14.67 6.42 13.53
C GLU A 320 14.20 7.84 13.16
N ALA A 321 13.22 8.39 13.89
CA ALA A 321 12.70 9.74 13.63
C ALA A 321 13.76 10.82 13.85
N VAL A 322 14.57 10.72 14.91
CA VAL A 322 15.67 11.67 15.18
C VAL A 322 16.77 11.59 14.12
N GLN A 323 17.08 10.39 13.62
CA GLN A 323 18.04 10.25 12.51
C GLN A 323 17.50 10.89 11.23
N LEU A 324 16.23 10.67 10.89
CA LEU A 324 15.60 11.29 9.73
C LEU A 324 15.59 12.82 9.81
N LEU A 325 15.27 13.39 10.98
CA LEU A 325 15.28 14.85 11.20
C LEU A 325 16.67 15.48 10.99
N LYS A 326 17.75 14.74 11.20
CA LYS A 326 19.13 15.23 11.03
C LYS A 326 19.66 15.12 9.60
N MET A 327 18.93 14.42 8.73
CA MET A 327 19.33 14.16 7.35
C MET A 327 18.49 14.94 6.33
N GLU A 328 17.44 15.64 6.78
CA GLU A 328 16.76 16.70 6.01
C GLU A 328 17.53 18.02 6.08
#